data_AF-K1UGE3-F1
#
_entry.id   AF-K1UGE3-F1
#
_cell.length_a   1.000
_cell.length_b   1.000
_cell.length_c   1.000
_cell.angle_alpha   90.00
_cell.angle_beta   90.00
_cell.angle_gamma   90.00
#
_symmetry.space_group_name_H-M   'P 1'
#
loop_
_entity.id
_entity.type
_entity.pdbx_description
1 polymer ?
#
loop_
_entity_poly.entity_id
_entity_poly.type
_entity_poly.pdbx_seq_one_letter_code
_entity_poly.pdbx_strand_id
1 'polypeptide(L)'
;EYFAKEYDVAVIGAGHAGIEAGLASARLGSKTIVFTINLDWIGNMPCNPSIGGTSKGHLVREIDALGGEMGKAADKNEIQSRMLNRGKGPAVHSLRAQIDRREYSKYMKHVLELQENLDVKQAEIVDLSRGKDGLWRLKTRLEAIYSAKCVVLATGTFLGGRVYIGDVSYESGPDGMFPANELSKALYNMKIPLRRFKTGHSVAL
;
A
#
# COMPACT_ATOMS: atom_id res chain seq x y z
N GLU A 1 -24.88 4.56 -11.82
CA GLU A 1 -24.32 4.11 -10.53
C GLU A 1 -25.14 2.94 -9.98
N TYR A 2 -24.49 1.97 -9.34
CA TYR A 2 -25.17 0.89 -8.62
C TYR A 2 -24.47 0.61 -7.28
N PHE A 3 -25.25 0.24 -6.27
CA PHE A 3 -24.71 -0.13 -4.97
C PHE A 3 -24.13 -1.54 -5.02
N ALA A 4 -22.86 -1.69 -4.65
CA ALA A 4 -22.15 -2.96 -4.67
C ALA A 4 -22.21 -3.66 -3.30
N LYS A 5 -21.60 -3.08 -2.27
CA LYS A 5 -21.49 -3.69 -0.94
C LYS A 5 -21.06 -2.67 0.13
N GLU A 6 -21.40 -2.97 1.38
CA GLU A 6 -20.98 -2.22 2.57
C GLU A 6 -19.87 -2.94 3.34
N TYR A 7 -18.94 -2.17 3.89
CA TYR A 7 -17.84 -2.62 4.73
C TYR A 7 -17.70 -1.73 5.98
N ASP A 8 -16.97 -2.22 6.98
CA ASP A 8 -16.57 -1.39 8.12
C ASP A 8 -15.37 -0.51 7.74
N VAL A 9 -14.37 -1.10 7.07
CA VAL A 9 -13.14 -0.42 6.64
C VAL A 9 -12.91 -0.63 5.15
N ALA A 10 -12.64 0.45 4.42
CA ALA A 10 -12.17 0.38 3.04
C ALA A 10 -10.76 0.96 2.93
N VAL A 11 -9.82 0.17 2.43
CA VAL A 11 -8.43 0.58 2.19
C VAL A 11 -8.24 0.84 0.70
N ILE A 12 -7.79 2.03 0.33
CA ILE A 12 -7.50 2.39 -1.06
C ILE A 12 -6.01 2.29 -1.32
N GLY A 13 -5.61 1.24 -2.04
CA GLY A 13 -4.22 0.94 -2.39
C GLY A 13 -3.72 -0.30 -1.64
N ALA A 14 -3.07 -1.22 -2.37
CA ALA A 14 -2.51 -2.46 -1.83
C ALA A 14 -0.97 -2.47 -1.84
N GLY A 15 -0.37 -1.31 -1.57
CA GLY A 15 1.06 -1.22 -1.25
C GLY A 15 1.35 -1.64 0.20
N HIS A 16 2.60 -1.50 0.65
CA HIS A 16 3.04 -1.91 1.99
C HIS A 16 2.13 -1.39 3.12
N ALA A 17 1.77 -0.10 3.09
CA ALA A 17 0.88 0.49 4.09
C ALA A 17 -0.56 -0.05 4.02
N GLY A 18 -1.06 -0.29 2.80
CA GLY A 18 -2.43 -0.77 2.58
C GLY A 18 -2.59 -2.25 2.98
N ILE A 19 -1.56 -3.07 2.76
CA ILE A 19 -1.53 -4.45 3.22
C ILE A 19 -1.66 -4.51 4.74
N GLU A 20 -0.79 -3.81 5.47
CA GLU A 20 -0.83 -3.81 6.94
C GLU A 20 -2.14 -3.22 7.48
N ALA A 21 -2.65 -2.14 6.89
CA ALA A 21 -3.93 -1.55 7.30
C ALA A 21 -5.12 -2.49 7.06
N GLY A 22 -5.14 -3.19 5.92
CA GLY A 22 -6.17 -4.17 5.59
C GLY A 22 -6.13 -5.36 6.54
N LEU A 23 -4.96 -5.98 6.68
CA LEU A 23 -4.75 -7.14 7.57
C LEU A 23 -5.08 -6.79 9.03
N ALA A 24 -4.59 -5.66 9.54
CA ALA A 24 -4.86 -5.24 10.90
C ALA A 24 -6.37 -5.07 11.14
N SER A 25 -7.06 -4.38 10.24
CA SER A 25 -8.51 -4.12 10.37
C SER A 25 -9.32 -5.42 10.34
N ALA A 26 -8.99 -6.33 9.42
CA ALA A 26 -9.65 -7.63 9.30
C ALA A 26 -9.38 -8.55 10.49
N ARG A 27 -8.14 -8.60 10.98
CA ARG A 27 -7.73 -9.39 12.16
C ARG A 27 -8.37 -8.90 13.46
N LEU A 28 -8.73 -7.62 13.53
CA LEU A 28 -9.52 -7.04 14.62
C LEU A 28 -11.03 -7.26 14.47
N GLY A 29 -11.47 -8.01 13.44
CA GLY A 29 -12.87 -8.40 13.23
C GLY A 29 -13.71 -7.46 12.39
N SER A 30 -13.11 -6.43 11.79
CA SER A 30 -13.84 -5.50 10.91
C SER A 30 -13.98 -6.09 9.51
N LYS A 31 -15.18 -6.03 8.92
CA LYS A 31 -15.36 -6.38 7.50
C LYS A 31 -14.60 -5.37 6.66
N THR A 32 -13.54 -5.83 6.01
CA THR A 32 -12.56 -4.96 5.36
C THR A 32 -12.51 -5.23 3.87
N ILE A 33 -12.39 -4.18 3.06
CA ILE A 33 -12.08 -4.30 1.64
C ILE A 33 -10.79 -3.56 1.32
N VAL A 34 -9.90 -4.19 0.56
CA VAL A 34 -8.69 -3.57 0.02
C VAL A 34 -8.84 -3.40 -1.48
N PHE A 35 -8.83 -2.15 -1.95
CA PHE A 35 -8.86 -1.82 -3.37
C PHE A 35 -7.46 -1.68 -3.93
N THR A 36 -7.26 -2.21 -5.13
CA THR A 36 -6.04 -1.98 -5.91
C THR A 36 -6.40 -1.79 -7.39
N ILE A 37 -5.60 -1.01 -8.11
CA ILE A 37 -5.75 -0.89 -9.56
C ILE A 37 -5.27 -2.15 -10.30
N ASN A 38 -4.36 -2.90 -9.67
CA ASN A 38 -3.81 -4.14 -10.22
C ASN A 38 -3.53 -5.14 -9.09
N LEU A 39 -4.11 -6.34 -9.16
CA LEU A 39 -3.93 -7.41 -8.18
C LEU A 39 -2.53 -8.03 -8.22
N ASP A 40 -1.84 -7.99 -9.36
CA ASP A 40 -0.51 -8.57 -9.50
C ASP A 40 0.60 -7.69 -8.90
N TRP A 41 0.22 -6.49 -8.45
CA TRP A 41 1.13 -5.49 -7.90
C TRP A 41 0.99 -5.29 -6.40
N ILE A 42 0.18 -6.13 -5.77
CA ILE A 42 0.06 -6.18 -4.32
C ILE A 42 1.45 -6.45 -3.73
N GLY A 43 1.88 -5.56 -2.84
CA GLY A 43 3.19 -5.70 -2.19
C GLY A 43 4.39 -5.51 -3.12
N ASN A 44 4.23 -4.88 -4.29
CA ASN A 44 5.36 -4.57 -5.17
C ASN A 44 6.41 -3.70 -4.44
N MET A 45 7.69 -3.99 -4.67
CA MET A 45 8.83 -3.23 -4.16
C MET A 45 9.48 -2.44 -5.33
N PRO A 46 8.99 -1.23 -5.65
CA PRO A 46 9.42 -0.49 -6.86
C PRO A 46 10.80 0.16 -6.73
N CYS A 47 11.38 0.18 -5.52
CA CYS A 47 12.66 0.80 -5.23
C CYS A 47 13.70 -0.30 -4.99
N ASN A 48 14.25 -0.37 -3.77
CA ASN A 48 15.22 -1.40 -3.39
C ASN A 48 14.50 -2.69 -2.95
N PRO A 49 14.86 -3.88 -3.46
CA PRO A 49 14.36 -5.17 -2.98
C PRO A 49 14.99 -5.54 -1.64
N SER A 50 14.81 -4.69 -0.63
CA SER A 50 15.34 -4.91 0.72
C SER A 50 14.39 -4.41 1.79
N ILE A 51 14.24 -5.20 2.86
CA ILE A 51 13.50 -4.86 4.06
C ILE A 51 14.48 -4.64 5.22
N GLY A 52 14.21 -3.64 6.05
CA GLY A 52 15.10 -3.24 7.15
C GLY A 52 16.21 -2.26 6.75
N GLY A 53 17.32 -2.29 7.49
CA GLY A 53 18.39 -1.28 7.45
C GLY A 53 18.34 -0.34 8.66
N THR A 54 19.37 0.48 8.87
CA THR A 54 19.69 1.18 10.14
C THR A 54 18.50 1.53 11.05
N SER A 55 17.52 2.31 10.58
CA SER A 55 16.31 2.62 11.36
C SER A 55 15.11 1.73 11.02
N LYS A 56 15.03 1.26 9.77
CA LYS A 56 13.89 0.48 9.27
C LYS A 56 13.82 -0.92 9.88
N GLY A 57 14.96 -1.51 10.27
CA GLY A 57 15.00 -2.84 10.88
C GLY A 57 14.26 -2.90 12.22
N HIS A 58 14.34 -1.82 13.02
CA HIS A 58 13.56 -1.69 14.25
C HIS A 58 12.07 -1.59 13.95
N LEU A 59 11.67 -0.73 13.02
CA LEU A 59 10.25 -0.58 12.63
C LEU A 59 9.64 -1.89 12.11
N VAL A 60 10.40 -2.68 11.34
CA VAL A 60 9.93 -4.00 10.88
C VAL A 60 9.67 -4.93 12.06
N ARG A 61 10.56 -4.93 13.07
CA ARG A 61 10.38 -5.74 14.28
C ARG A 61 9.23 -5.24 15.16
N GLU A 62 9.01 -3.93 15.21
CA GLU A 62 7.85 -3.34 15.90
C GLU A 62 6.54 -3.72 15.21
N ILE A 63 6.48 -3.67 13.87
CA ILE A 63 5.33 -4.13 13.09
C ILE A 63 5.05 -5.61 13.38
N ASP A 64 6.09 -6.46 13.35
CA ASP A 64 5.98 -7.89 13.65
C ASP A 64 5.48 -8.14 15.09
N ALA A 65 6.01 -7.41 16.07
CA ALA A 65 5.58 -7.50 17.47
C ALA A 65 4.11 -7.07 17.67
N LEU A 66 3.60 -6.14 16.86
CA LEU A 66 2.19 -5.74 16.85
C LEU A 66 1.28 -6.72 16.08
N GLY A 67 1.83 -7.79 15.51
CA GLY A 67 1.09 -8.79 14.74
C GLY A 67 0.92 -8.47 13.26
N GLY A 68 1.72 -7.52 12.74
CA GLY A 68 1.82 -7.24 11.31
C GLY A 68 2.47 -8.37 10.51
N GLU A 69 2.55 -8.18 9.20
CA GLU A 69 2.96 -9.24 8.28
C GLU A 69 4.35 -9.03 7.66
N MET A 70 4.82 -7.78 7.62
CA MET A 70 6.08 -7.39 6.96
C MET A 70 7.30 -8.19 7.46
N GLY A 71 7.40 -8.47 8.75
CA GLY A 71 8.49 -9.26 9.33
C GLY A 71 8.50 -10.70 8.81
N LYS A 72 7.36 -11.39 8.91
CA LYS A 72 7.16 -12.77 8.43
C LYS A 72 7.40 -12.89 6.93
N ALA A 73 6.88 -11.95 6.16
CA ALA A 73 7.08 -11.89 4.72
C ALA A 73 8.55 -11.67 4.35
N ALA A 74 9.29 -10.84 5.11
CA ALA A 74 10.72 -10.66 4.91
C ALA A 74 11.49 -11.95 5.20
N ASP A 75 11.24 -12.57 6.36
CA ASP A 75 11.92 -13.82 6.77
C ASP A 75 11.65 -14.97 5.78
N LYS A 76 10.43 -15.06 5.22
CA LYS A 76 10.07 -16.13 4.28
C LYS A 76 10.72 -15.98 2.89
N ASN A 77 10.99 -14.75 2.48
CA ASN A 77 11.41 -14.41 1.12
C ASN A 77 12.82 -13.78 1.07
N GLU A 78 13.60 -13.89 2.15
CA GLU A 78 14.96 -13.38 2.17
C GLU A 78 15.92 -14.23 1.33
N ILE A 79 16.77 -13.56 0.57
CA ILE A 79 17.90 -14.15 -0.16
C ILE A 79 19.17 -14.05 0.70
N GLN A 80 19.32 -12.93 1.40
CA GLN A 80 20.46 -12.65 2.26
C GLN A 80 20.07 -11.71 3.38
N SER A 81 20.42 -12.04 4.62
CA SER A 81 20.31 -11.15 5.77
C SER A 81 21.67 -10.74 6.33
N ARG A 82 21.74 -9.51 6.85
CA ARG A 82 22.93 -8.98 7.53
C ARG A 82 22.52 -8.08 8.69
N MET A 83 23.17 -8.28 9.83
CA MET A 83 23.12 -7.33 10.94
C MET A 83 24.05 -6.15 10.68
N LEU A 84 23.51 -4.94 10.64
CA LEU A 84 24.27 -3.70 10.52
C LEU A 84 24.76 -3.23 11.89
N ASN A 85 25.81 -2.41 11.90
CA ASN A 85 26.39 -1.77 13.10
C ASN A 85 26.83 -2.74 14.22
N ARG A 86 27.18 -4.00 13.90
CA ARG A 86 27.59 -5.00 14.89
C ARG A 86 28.66 -4.52 15.88
N GLY A 87 29.61 -3.71 15.42
CA GLY A 87 30.70 -3.18 16.25
C GLY A 87 30.34 -1.99 17.17
N LYS A 88 29.09 -1.49 17.15
CA LYS A 88 28.67 -0.29 17.89
C LYS A 88 27.72 -0.57 19.06
N GLY A 89 27.55 -1.83 19.44
CA GLY A 89 26.71 -2.28 20.55
C GLY A 89 25.23 -2.54 20.19
N PRO A 90 24.49 -3.33 21.00
CA PRO A 90 23.16 -3.85 20.65
C PRO A 90 22.10 -2.79 20.35
N ALA A 91 22.16 -1.63 21.03
CA ALA A 91 21.16 -0.57 20.89
C ALA A 91 21.08 0.04 19.48
N VAL A 92 22.11 -0.15 18.66
CA VAL A 92 22.18 0.39 17.28
C VAL A 92 22.27 -0.72 16.23
N HIS A 93 22.17 -1.98 16.65
CA HIS A 93 22.11 -3.13 15.75
C HIS A 93 20.81 -3.06 14.96
N SER A 94 20.88 -3.32 13.66
CA SER A 94 19.68 -3.26 12.82
C SER A 94 19.77 -4.27 11.70
N LEU A 95 18.75 -5.11 11.58
CA LEU A 95 18.69 -6.15 10.58
C LEU A 95 18.34 -5.55 9.21
N ARG A 96 19.01 -6.04 8.17
CA ARG A 96 18.67 -5.75 6.77
C ARG A 96 18.66 -7.06 5.99
N ALA A 97 17.57 -7.31 5.28
CA ALA A 97 17.40 -8.45 4.39
C ALA A 97 17.28 -7.98 2.93
N GLN A 98 17.98 -8.64 2.02
CA GLN A 98 17.70 -8.65 0.59
C GLN A 98 16.57 -9.64 0.32
N ILE A 99 15.58 -9.22 -0.43
CA ILE A 99 14.32 -9.93 -0.59
C ILE A 99 14.12 -10.29 -2.07
N ASP A 100 13.63 -11.50 -2.35
CA ASP A 100 13.10 -11.79 -3.68
C ASP A 100 11.80 -11.01 -3.86
N ARG A 101 11.82 -9.98 -4.72
CA ARG A 101 10.67 -9.09 -4.96
C ARG A 101 9.43 -9.86 -5.43
N ARG A 102 9.61 -10.88 -6.28
CA ARG A 102 8.49 -11.61 -6.87
C ARG A 102 7.86 -12.52 -5.82
N GLU A 103 8.69 -13.24 -5.07
CA GLU A 103 8.18 -14.12 -4.01
C GLU A 103 7.56 -13.33 -2.85
N TYR A 104 8.12 -12.17 -2.48
CA TYR A 104 7.52 -11.29 -1.49
C TYR A 104 6.14 -10.78 -1.91
N SER A 105 5.99 -10.32 -3.15
CA SER A 105 4.71 -9.85 -3.68
C SER A 105 3.68 -10.99 -3.73
N LYS A 106 4.07 -12.19 -4.19
CA LYS A 106 3.22 -13.38 -4.16
C LYS A 106 2.79 -13.76 -2.74
N TYR A 107 3.72 -13.77 -1.80
CA TYR A 107 3.44 -14.06 -0.39
C TYR A 107 2.40 -13.07 0.17
N MET A 108 2.63 -11.77 -0.02
CA MET A 108 1.71 -10.74 0.50
C MET A 108 0.33 -10.81 -0.14
N LYS A 109 0.26 -11.06 -1.46
CA LYS A 109 -1.01 -11.30 -2.15
C LYS A 109 -1.74 -12.49 -1.56
N HIS A 110 -1.05 -13.61 -1.39
CA HIS A 110 -1.62 -14.83 -0.83
C HIS A 110 -2.15 -14.63 0.59
N VAL A 111 -1.40 -13.94 1.46
CA VAL A 111 -1.84 -13.64 2.83
C VAL A 111 -3.10 -12.76 2.83
N LEU A 112 -3.16 -11.74 1.97
CA LEU A 112 -4.36 -10.91 1.86
C LEU A 112 -5.57 -11.71 1.36
N GLU A 113 -5.39 -12.54 0.32
CA GLU A 113 -6.48 -13.33 -0.27
C GLU A 113 -7.04 -14.39 0.69
N LEU A 114 -6.23 -14.90 1.61
CA LEU A 114 -6.65 -15.89 2.60
C LEU A 114 -7.12 -15.29 3.94
N GLN A 115 -6.97 -13.98 4.14
CA GLN A 115 -7.34 -13.35 5.40
C GLN A 115 -8.86 -13.33 5.57
N GLU A 116 -9.37 -13.97 6.62
CA GLU A 116 -10.78 -13.88 6.99
C GLU A 116 -11.19 -12.42 7.24
N ASN A 117 -12.45 -12.09 6.90
CA ASN A 117 -13.03 -10.74 6.96
C ASN A 117 -12.37 -9.71 6.03
N LEU A 118 -11.55 -10.14 5.06
CA LEU A 118 -10.90 -9.27 4.09
C LEU A 118 -11.26 -9.66 2.66
N ASP A 119 -11.88 -8.74 1.93
CA ASP A 119 -12.06 -8.85 0.49
C ASP A 119 -10.98 -8.05 -0.24
N VAL A 120 -10.35 -8.62 -1.26
CA VAL A 120 -9.42 -7.91 -2.16
C VAL A 120 -10.12 -7.64 -3.49
N LYS A 121 -10.10 -6.38 -3.96
CA LYS A 121 -10.80 -5.99 -5.18
C LYS A 121 -9.91 -5.20 -6.13
N GLN A 122 -9.83 -5.67 -7.38
CA GLN A 122 -9.32 -4.85 -8.46
C GLN A 122 -10.36 -3.80 -8.85
N ALA A 123 -10.15 -2.56 -8.43
CA ALA A 123 -10.94 -1.41 -8.87
C ALA A 123 -10.17 -0.11 -8.61
N GLU A 124 -10.28 0.81 -9.57
CA GLU A 124 -9.84 2.19 -9.38
C GLU A 124 -10.97 2.98 -8.70
N ILE A 125 -10.68 3.52 -7.50
CA ILE A 125 -11.57 4.48 -6.84
C ILE A 125 -11.31 5.85 -7.43
N VAL A 126 -12.37 6.48 -7.93
CA VAL A 126 -12.30 7.75 -8.67
C VAL A 126 -12.91 8.91 -7.90
N ASP A 127 -13.82 8.63 -6.98
CA ASP A 127 -14.46 9.64 -6.15
C ASP A 127 -14.74 9.12 -4.73
N LEU A 128 -14.75 10.06 -3.78
CA LEU A 128 -14.98 9.81 -2.36
C LEU A 128 -15.91 10.90 -1.83
N SER A 129 -17.02 10.50 -1.21
CA SER A 129 -17.97 11.44 -0.61
C SER A 129 -18.53 10.92 0.70
N ARG A 130 -19.11 11.83 1.49
CA ARG A 130 -19.77 11.50 2.76
C ARG A 130 -21.28 11.47 2.54
N GLY A 131 -21.91 10.33 2.81
CA GLY A 131 -23.36 10.17 2.77
C GLY A 131 -24.06 10.87 3.94
N LYS A 132 -25.38 11.10 3.80
CA LYS A 132 -26.23 11.68 4.86
C LYS A 132 -26.34 10.77 6.10
N ASP A 133 -26.15 9.47 5.89
CA ASP A 133 -26.07 8.43 6.91
C ASP A 133 -24.74 8.44 7.68
N GLY A 134 -23.80 9.30 7.30
CA GLY A 134 -22.48 9.34 7.90
C GLY A 134 -21.58 8.18 7.46
N LEU A 135 -21.89 7.48 6.36
CA LEU A 135 -20.97 6.52 5.74
C LEU A 135 -20.15 7.19 4.64
N TRP A 136 -18.92 6.74 4.45
CA TRP A 136 -18.15 7.07 3.25
C TRP A 136 -18.72 6.33 2.05
N ARG A 137 -18.77 6.98 0.91
CA ARG A 137 -19.16 6.43 -0.39
C ARG A 137 -17.93 6.45 -1.29
N LEU A 138 -17.48 5.27 -1.69
CA LEU A 138 -16.34 5.08 -2.59
C LEU A 138 -16.91 4.70 -3.96
N LYS A 139 -16.70 5.57 -4.95
CA LYS A 139 -17.13 5.32 -6.32
C LYS A 139 -15.98 4.76 -7.12
N THR A 140 -16.20 3.62 -7.77
CA THR A 140 -15.23 3.06 -8.71
C THR A 140 -15.40 3.68 -10.10
N ARG A 141 -14.37 3.57 -10.94
CA ARG A 141 -14.44 3.98 -12.34
C ARG A 141 -15.57 3.30 -13.15
N LEU A 142 -15.98 2.10 -12.71
CA LEU A 142 -17.08 1.36 -13.33
C LEU A 142 -18.44 1.69 -12.71
N GLU A 143 -18.57 2.86 -12.08
CA GLU A 143 -19.82 3.38 -11.50
C GLU A 143 -20.39 2.52 -10.35
N ALA A 144 -19.57 1.64 -9.77
CA ALA A 144 -19.94 0.86 -8.60
C ALA A 144 -19.71 1.68 -7.32
N ILE A 145 -20.67 1.66 -6.41
CA ILE A 145 -20.60 2.37 -5.13
C ILE A 145 -20.43 1.38 -3.99
N TYR A 146 -19.36 1.56 -3.22
CA TYR A 146 -19.15 0.89 -1.94
C TYR A 146 -19.39 1.86 -0.80
N SER A 147 -19.94 1.37 0.31
CA SER A 147 -20.02 2.15 1.56
C SER A 147 -19.03 1.63 2.59
N ALA A 148 -18.45 2.55 3.37
CA ALA A 148 -17.59 2.19 4.49
C ALA A 148 -17.73 3.15 5.67
N LYS A 149 -17.58 2.66 6.91
CA LYS A 149 -17.55 3.52 8.10
C LYS A 149 -16.23 4.32 8.16
N CYS A 150 -15.12 3.67 7.82
CA CYS A 150 -13.78 4.23 7.77
C CYS A 150 -13.12 4.00 6.40
N VAL A 151 -12.31 4.97 5.95
CA VAL A 151 -11.52 4.86 4.72
C VAL A 151 -10.06 5.15 5.03
N VAL A 152 -9.17 4.24 4.64
CA VAL A 152 -7.72 4.38 4.75
C VAL A 152 -7.15 4.65 3.35
N LEU A 153 -6.49 5.80 3.17
CA LEU A 153 -5.83 6.15 1.91
C LEU A 153 -4.37 5.70 1.93
N ALA A 154 -4.05 4.68 1.14
CA ALA A 154 -2.71 4.11 0.96
C ALA A 154 -2.28 4.13 -0.52
N THR A 155 -2.55 5.26 -1.19
CA THR A 155 -2.42 5.43 -2.65
C THR A 155 -0.98 5.48 -3.17
N GLY A 156 0.03 5.47 -2.29
CA GLY A 156 1.44 5.48 -2.67
C GLY A 156 1.78 6.64 -3.61
N THR A 157 2.58 6.36 -4.63
CA THR A 157 3.01 7.35 -5.64
C THR A 157 2.10 7.39 -6.88
N PHE A 158 0.88 6.82 -6.81
CA PHE A 158 -0.08 6.83 -7.91
C PHE A 158 -0.86 8.16 -8.01
N LEU A 159 -1.07 8.85 -6.88
CA LEU A 159 -1.88 10.06 -6.81
C LEU A 159 -1.20 11.23 -7.55
N GLY A 160 -1.71 11.63 -8.72
CA GLY A 160 -1.14 12.70 -9.54
C GLY A 160 0.31 12.45 -10.00
N GLY A 161 0.67 11.17 -10.16
CA GLY A 161 2.02 10.71 -10.47
C GLY A 161 2.59 11.32 -11.75
N ARG A 162 3.84 11.80 -11.68
CA ARG A 162 4.62 12.24 -12.85
C ARG A 162 6.02 11.67 -12.77
N VAL A 163 6.48 11.10 -13.87
CA VAL A 163 7.83 10.58 -14.05
C VAL A 163 8.68 11.63 -14.75
N TYR A 164 9.93 11.76 -14.31
CA TYR A 164 10.91 12.71 -14.83
C TYR A 164 12.19 11.95 -15.22
N ILE A 165 12.58 12.01 -16.49
CA ILE A 165 13.80 11.40 -17.05
C ILE A 165 14.54 12.47 -17.87
N GLY A 166 15.57 13.06 -17.28
CA GLY A 166 16.21 14.26 -17.86
C GLY A 166 15.18 15.37 -18.07
N ASP A 167 15.08 15.84 -19.31
CA ASP A 167 14.12 16.87 -19.72
C ASP A 167 12.73 16.32 -20.08
N VAL A 168 12.58 14.99 -20.15
CA VAL A 168 11.32 14.33 -20.46
C VAL A 168 10.50 14.20 -19.18
N SER A 169 9.25 14.66 -19.21
CA SER A 169 8.28 14.39 -18.16
C SER A 169 6.95 13.89 -18.73
N TYR A 170 6.37 12.88 -18.10
CA TYR A 170 5.06 12.35 -18.48
C TYR A 170 4.27 11.88 -17.25
N GLU A 171 2.94 11.83 -17.38
CA GLU A 171 2.05 11.37 -16.32
C GLU A 171 2.10 9.84 -16.22
N SER A 172 2.50 9.31 -15.05
CA SER A 172 2.58 7.87 -14.81
C SER A 172 2.69 7.60 -13.31
N GLY A 173 2.07 6.50 -12.87
CA GLY A 173 2.36 5.87 -11.58
C GLY A 173 3.66 5.04 -11.64
N PRO A 174 4.01 4.33 -10.56
CA PRO A 174 5.11 3.38 -10.55
C PRO A 174 5.13 2.44 -11.75
N ASP A 175 6.34 2.19 -12.27
CA ASP A 175 6.62 1.13 -13.26
C ASP A 175 5.71 1.21 -14.52
N GLY A 176 5.32 2.43 -14.94
CA GLY A 176 4.57 2.67 -16.18
C GLY A 176 3.05 2.57 -16.06
N MET A 177 2.50 2.44 -14.84
CA MET A 177 1.05 2.38 -14.64
C MET A 177 0.37 3.74 -14.87
N PHE A 178 -0.95 3.71 -15.10
CA PHE A 178 -1.76 4.92 -15.15
C PHE A 178 -1.83 5.60 -13.76
N PRO A 179 -1.70 6.93 -13.69
CA PRO A 179 -1.82 7.67 -12.43
C PRO A 179 -3.29 7.80 -11.99
N ALA A 180 -3.51 7.88 -10.68
CA ALA A 180 -4.82 8.09 -10.07
C ALA A 180 -5.20 9.58 -10.09
N ASN A 181 -5.51 10.10 -11.27
CA ASN A 181 -5.82 11.52 -11.49
C ASN A 181 -7.20 11.92 -10.97
N GLU A 182 -8.20 11.04 -11.07
CA GLU A 182 -9.58 11.36 -10.68
C GLU A 182 -9.73 11.44 -9.15
N LEU A 183 -9.16 10.47 -8.42
CA LEU A 183 -9.15 10.51 -6.95
C LEU A 183 -8.44 11.75 -6.40
N SER A 184 -7.37 12.21 -7.08
CA SER A 184 -6.68 13.45 -6.71
C SER A 184 -7.62 14.66 -6.75
N LYS A 185 -8.46 14.74 -7.80
CA LYS A 185 -9.46 15.80 -7.95
C LYS A 185 -10.55 15.70 -6.88
N ALA A 186 -11.01 14.49 -6.57
CA ALA A 186 -12.00 14.25 -5.51
C ALA A 186 -11.50 14.76 -4.14
N LEU A 187 -10.27 14.40 -3.77
CA LEU A 187 -9.66 14.85 -2.51
C LEU A 187 -9.48 16.37 -2.46
N TYR A 188 -9.12 16.99 -3.59
CA TYR A 188 -9.03 18.45 -3.71
C TYR A 188 -10.40 19.12 -3.52
N ASN A 189 -11.45 18.57 -4.12
CA ASN A 189 -12.83 19.06 -3.97
C ASN A 189 -13.34 18.94 -2.52
N MET A 190 -12.88 17.91 -1.78
CA MET A 190 -13.11 17.76 -0.35
C MET A 190 -12.30 18.74 0.53
N LYS A 191 -11.52 19.64 -0.07
CA LYS A 191 -10.65 20.62 0.61
C LYS A 191 -9.57 19.97 1.48
N ILE A 192 -9.13 18.76 1.13
CA ILE A 192 -7.98 18.14 1.77
C ILE A 192 -6.70 18.77 1.20
N PRO A 193 -5.80 19.32 2.03
CA PRO A 193 -4.57 19.95 1.55
C PRO A 193 -3.63 18.91 0.95
N LEU A 194 -3.37 19.03 -0.35
CA LEU A 194 -2.45 18.16 -1.08
C LEU A 194 -1.11 18.86 -1.32
N ARG A 195 -0.01 18.11 -1.17
CA ARG A 195 1.35 18.55 -1.49
C ARG A 195 2.00 17.56 -2.44
N ARG A 196 2.88 18.03 -3.31
CA ARG A 196 3.66 17.18 -4.22
C ARG A 196 5.05 16.93 -3.64
N PHE A 197 5.42 15.66 -3.55
CA PHE A 197 6.77 15.22 -3.21
C PHE A 197 7.42 14.55 -4.43
N LYS A 198 8.75 14.60 -4.51
CA LYS A 198 9.54 13.96 -5.57
C LYS A 198 10.58 13.05 -4.93
N THR A 199 10.69 11.83 -5.44
CA THR A 199 11.69 10.84 -5.04
C THR A 199 12.33 10.24 -6.28
N GLY A 200 13.63 9.98 -6.25
CA GLY A 200 14.35 9.32 -7.34
C GLY A 200 14.55 7.83 -7.07
N HIS A 201 14.71 7.05 -8.14
CA HIS A 201 15.18 5.68 -8.07
C HIS A 201 16.26 5.44 -9.13
N SER A 202 17.17 4.50 -8.86
CA SER A 202 18.25 4.12 -9.77
C SER A 202 17.70 3.27 -10.93
N VAL A 203 18.41 3.30 -12.06
CA VAL A 203 18.11 2.43 -13.20
C VAL A 203 18.41 0.99 -12.82
N ALA A 204 17.49 0.07 -13.12
CA ALA A 204 17.75 -1.36 -13.06
C ALA A 204 18.55 -1.77 -14.30
N LEU A 205 19.72 -2.40 -14.09
CA LEU A 205 20.60 -2.91 -15.14
C LEU A 205 20.17 -4.31 -15.59
#